data_AF-A0A8T0HLT6-F1
#
_entry.id   AF-A0A8T0HLT6-F1
#
_cell.length_a   1.000
_cell.length_b   1.000
_cell.length_c   1.000
_cell.angle_alpha   90.00
_cell.angle_beta   90.00
_cell.angle_gamma   90.00
#
_symmetry.space_group_name_H-M   'P 1'
#
loop_
_entity.id
_entity.type
_entity.pdbx_description
1 polymer ?
#
loop_
_entity_poly.entity_id
_entity_poly.type
_entity_poly.pdbx_seq_one_letter_code
_entity_poly.pdbx_strand_id
1 'polypeptide(L)' 'MYCKCGRVENGHQLFQNIKERDVVSYTALIGGCVQHALFLEALDVFNNMQRENKS' A
#
# COMPACT_ATOMS: atom_id res chain seq x y z
N MET A 1 2.35 -3.36 -19.16
CA MET A 1 1.09 -4.13 -19.25
C MET A 1 0.99 -4.96 -17.97
N TYR A 2 0.32 -4.43 -16.95
CA TYR A 2 0.47 -4.84 -15.53
C TYR A 2 -0.64 -5.76 -15.02
N CYS A 3 -1.22 -6.61 -15.88
CA CYS A 3 -2.32 -7.50 -15.49
C CYS A 3 -2.09 -8.91 -16.02
N LYS A 4 -1.14 -9.64 -15.43
CA LYS A 4 -1.12 -11.12 -15.44
C LYS A 4 -0.12 -11.59 -14.41
N CYS A 5 -0.50 -12.61 -13.66
CA CYS A 5 0.20 -13.23 -12.53
C CYS A 5 0.02 -12.50 -11.20
N GLY A 6 -0.64 -13.21 -10.27
CA GLY A 6 -0.86 -12.81 -8.89
C GLY A 6 0.44 -12.63 -8.11
N ARG A 7 1.06 -11.47 -8.30
CA ARG A 7 2.20 -11.00 -7.52
C ARG A 7 1.73 -9.90 -6.59
N VAL A 8 1.15 -10.34 -5.48
CA VAL A 8 0.99 -9.52 -4.26
C VAL A 8 2.35 -9.03 -3.75
N GLU A 9 3.46 -9.64 -4.20
CA GLU A 9 4.84 -9.23 -3.89
C GLU A 9 5.24 -7.83 -4.38
N ASN A 10 4.54 -7.25 -5.36
CA ASN A 10 4.92 -5.93 -5.90
C ASN A 10 4.48 -4.76 -5.01
N GLY A 11 3.40 -4.90 -4.23
CA GLY A 11 2.92 -3.82 -3.36
C GLY A 11 3.95 -3.47 -2.27
N HIS A 12 4.62 -4.49 -1.74
CA HIS A 12 5.62 -4.35 -0.69
C HIS A 12 6.95 -3.77 -1.21
N GLN A 13 7.37 -4.11 -2.44
CA GLN A 13 8.55 -3.50 -3.07
C GLN A 13 8.32 -2.03 -3.46
N LEU A 14 7.09 -1.67 -3.83
CA LEU A 14 6.71 -0.25 -3.98
C LEU A 14 6.81 0.47 -2.61
N PHE A 15 6.36 -0.21 -1.54
CA PHE A 15 6.40 0.28 -0.15
C PHE A 15 7.81 0.56 0.38
N GLN A 16 8.82 -0.19 -0.11
CA GLN A 16 10.22 -0.01 0.27
C GLN A 16 10.95 1.06 -0.56
N ASN A 17 10.46 1.38 -1.77
CA ASN A 17 11.10 2.38 -2.63
C ASN A 17 10.57 3.81 -2.43
N ILE A 18 9.42 3.98 -1.76
CA ILE A 18 8.89 5.31 -1.44
C ILE A 18 9.61 5.82 -0.18
N LYS A 19 10.60 6.69 -0.41
CA LYS A 19 11.52 7.23 0.61
C LYS A 19 10.85 8.29 1.52
N GLU A 20 9.77 8.91 1.05
CA GLU A 20 8.91 9.83 1.81
C GLU A 20 7.45 9.38 1.65
N ARG A 21 6.87 8.83 2.71
CA ARG A 21 5.46 8.39 2.70
C ARG A 21 4.57 9.55 3.11
N ASP A 22 3.95 10.20 2.13
CA ASP A 22 2.90 11.18 2.37
C ASP A 22 1.51 10.51 2.40
N VAL A 23 0.50 11.25 2.87
CA VAL A 23 -0.90 10.78 2.92
C VAL A 23 -1.40 10.35 1.53
N VAL A 24 -0.91 11.00 0.47
CA VAL A 24 -1.24 10.68 -0.93
C VAL A 24 -0.71 9.28 -1.32
N SER A 25 0.51 8.94 -0.91
CA SER A 25 1.12 7.62 -1.16
C SER A 25 0.35 6.50 -0.44
N TYR A 26 -0.03 6.72 0.83
CA TYR A 26 -0.83 5.76 1.60
C TYR A 26 -2.21 5.52 0.98
N THR A 27 -2.90 6.59 0.58
CA THR A 27 -4.23 6.48 -0.03
C THR A 27 -4.19 5.82 -1.41
N ALA A 28 -3.17 6.08 -2.22
CA ALA A 28 -2.96 5.38 -3.49
C ALA A 28 -2.72 3.87 -3.29
N LEU A 29 -1.94 3.49 -2.29
CA LEU A 29 -1.68 2.09 -1.92
C LEU A 29 -2.94 1.37 -1.43
N ILE A 30 -3.68 1.98 -0.51
CA ILE A 30 -4.95 1.45 0.00
C ILE A 30 -5.94 1.26 -1.17
N GLY A 31 -6.02 2.26 -2.06
CA GLY A 31 -6.86 2.18 -3.26
C GLY A 31 -6.45 1.05 -4.21
N GLY A 32 -5.15 0.82 -4.39
CA GLY A 32 -4.61 -0.31 -5.17
C GLY A 32 -4.95 -1.66 -4.54
N CYS A 33 -4.81 -1.79 -3.21
CA CYS A 33 -5.15 -3.00 -2.48
C CYS A 33 -6.65 -3.33 -2.58
N VAL A 34 -7.53 -2.34 -2.37
CA VAL A 34 -8.99 -2.52 -2.49
C VAL A 34 -9.39 -2.97 -3.89
N GLN A 35 -8.79 -2.39 -4.94
CA GLN A 35 -9.05 -2.77 -6.33
C GLN A 35 -8.66 -4.23 -6.64
N HIS A 36 -7.72 -4.80 -5.89
CA HIS A 36 -7.26 -6.18 -6.04
C HIS A 36 -7.84 -7.13 -4.98
N ALA A 37 -8.84 -6.69 -4.20
CA ALA A 37 -9.44 -7.44 -3.10
C ALA A 37 -8.44 -7.85 -1.99
N LEU A 38 -7.34 -7.11 -1.84
CA LEU A 38 -6.30 -7.28 -0.83
C LEU A 38 -6.64 -6.47 0.43
N PHE A 39 -7.76 -6.80 1.08
CA PHE A 39 -8.31 -6.00 2.18
C PHE A 39 -7.44 -6.02 3.44
N LEU A 40 -6.75 -7.13 3.71
CA LEU A 40 -5.87 -7.26 4.87
C LEU A 40 -4.63 -6.38 4.72
N GLU A 41 -4.03 -6.34 3.53
CA GLU A 41 -2.92 -5.47 3.19
C GLU A 41 -3.35 -4.00 3.22
N ALA A 42 -4.55 -3.67 2.73
CA ALA A 42 -5.10 -2.32 2.83
C ALA A 42 -5.22 -1.85 4.29
N LEU A 43 -5.69 -2.74 5.19
CA LEU A 43 -5.80 -2.46 6.61
C LEU A 43 -4.44 -2.29 7.30
N ASP A 44 -3.46 -3.12 6.95
CA ASP A 44 -2.12 -3.02 7.52
C ASP A 44 -1.43 -1.70 7.10
N VAL A 45 -1.58 -1.32 5.83
CA VAL A 45 -1.11 -0.03 5.31
C VAL A 45 -1.77 1.15 6.03
N PHE A 46 -3.09 1.09 6.26
CA PHE A 46 -3.81 2.12 7.00
C PHE A 46 -3.37 2.21 8.47
N ASN A 47 -3.16 1.08 9.13
CA ASN A 47 -2.66 1.05 10.51
C ASN A 47 -1.25 1.63 10.63
N ASN A 48 -0.37 1.34 9.66
CA ASN A 48 0.98 1.92 9.62
C ASN A 48 0.94 3.43 9.40
N MET A 49 0.07 3.93 8.50
CA MET A 49 -0.16 5.38 8.32
C MET A 49 -0.53 6.07 9.64
N GLN A 50 -1.43 5.46 10.42
CA GLN A 50 -1.85 6.03 11.71
C GLN A 50 -0.76 6.01 12.78
N ARG A 51 0.18 5.06 12.72
CA ARG A 51 1.31 5.00 13.67
C ARG A 51 2.37 6.03 13.31
N GLU A 52 2.65 6.22 12.02
CA GLU A 52 3.63 7.22 11.55
C GLU A 52 3.15 8.66 11.78
N ASN A 53 1.84 8.93 11.67
CA ASN A 53 1.26 10.26 11.91
C ASN A 53 1.00 10.59 13.41
N LYS A 54 1.49 9.74 14.33
CA LYS A 54 1.34 9.92 15.79
C LYS A 54 2.61 10.41 16.50
N SER A 55 3.65 10.84 15.79
CA SER A 55 4.89 11.36 16.38
C SER A 55 5.07 12.86 16.21
#